data_AF-A0A524AK64-F1
#
_entry.id   AF-A0A524AK64-F1
#
_cell.length_a   1.000
_cell.length_b   1.000
_cell.length_c   1.000
_cell.angle_alpha   90.00
_cell.angle_beta   90.00
_cell.angle_gamma   90.00
#
_symmetry.space_group_name_H-M   'P 1'
#
loop_
_entity.id
_entity.type
_entity.pdbx_description
1 polymer ?
#
loop_
_entity_poly.entity_id
_entity_poly.type
_entity_poly.pdbx_seq_one_letter_code
_entity_poly.pdbx_strand_id
1 'polypeptide(L)' 'HGSEGQGGAVAKEPLNSAEFLDSRSDDDLRQATSDGVGTAMPGFGGTLTAQEIADIVAFFRSW' A
#
# COMPACT_ATOMS: atom_id res chain seq x y z
N HIS A 1 2.79 7.99 2.27
CA HIS A 1 2.03 8.45 1.09
C HIS A 1 1.23 9.72 1.37
N GLY A 2 1.80 10.70 2.10
CA GLY A 2 1.04 11.88 2.54
C GLY A 2 0.07 11.58 3.70
N SER A 3 -0.53 12.62 4.28
CA SER A 3 -1.45 12.55 5.42
C SER A 3 -2.82 11.96 5.07
N GLU A 4 -3.22 12.04 3.81
CA GLU A 4 -4.51 11.59 3.28
C GLU A 4 -4.35 10.52 2.19
N GLY A 5 -3.17 9.89 2.11
CA GLY A 5 -2.89 8.90 1.06
C GLY A 5 -2.64 9.51 -0.33
N GLN A 6 -2.56 10.83 -0.47
CA GLN A 6 -2.44 11.56 -1.73
C GLN A 6 -1.10 11.39 -2.47
N GLY A 7 -0.15 10.65 -1.88
CA GLY A 7 1.22 10.55 -2.38
C GLY A 7 2.10 11.73 -1.97
N GLY A 8 3.33 11.77 -2.47
CA GLY A 8 4.32 12.80 -2.15
C GLY A 8 5.60 12.65 -2.99
N ALA A 9 6.65 13.41 -2.68
CA ALA A 9 7.87 13.42 -3.48
C ALA A 9 8.61 12.07 -3.54
N VAL A 10 8.57 11.31 -2.43
CA VAL A 10 9.23 10.00 -2.31
C VAL A 10 8.23 8.85 -2.48
N ALA A 11 7.16 8.84 -1.68
CA ALA A 11 6.08 7.86 -1.78
C ALA A 11 4.98 8.41 -2.71
N LYS A 12 5.17 8.22 -4.02
CA LYS A 12 4.46 8.95 -5.09
C LYS A 12 3.06 8.42 -5.35
N GLU A 13 2.84 7.14 -5.09
CA GLU A 13 1.60 6.44 -5.39
C GLU A 13 0.45 7.03 -4.55
N PRO A 14 -0.63 7.50 -5.18
CA PRO A 14 -1.80 8.03 -4.49
C PRO A 14 -2.70 6.88 -4.02
N LEU A 15 -2.48 6.43 -2.78
CA LEU A 15 -3.23 5.35 -2.13
C LEU A 15 -4.68 5.72 -1.78
N ASN A 16 -5.11 6.96 -2.08
CA ASN A 16 -6.50 7.41 -1.97
C ASN A 16 -7.18 7.63 -3.34
N SER A 17 -6.55 7.17 -4.44
CA SER A 17 -7.11 7.28 -5.78
C SER A 17 -7.71 5.96 -6.23
N ALA A 18 -9.02 5.96 -6.54
CA ALA A 18 -9.71 4.80 -7.11
C ALA A 18 -9.03 4.32 -8.40
N GLU A 19 -8.61 5.24 -9.28
CA GLU A 19 -7.92 4.88 -10.54
C GLU A 19 -6.62 4.09 -10.27
N PHE A 20 -5.82 4.53 -9.29
CA PHE A 20 -4.60 3.83 -8.92
C PHE A 20 -4.90 2.46 -8.29
N LEU A 21 -5.83 2.43 -7.33
CA LEU A 21 -6.16 1.22 -6.59
C LEU A 21 -6.80 0.17 -7.51
N ASP A 22 -7.69 0.55 -8.42
CA ASP A 22 -8.34 -0.35 -9.37
C ASP A 22 -7.35 -0.92 -10.41
N SER A 23 -6.21 -0.24 -10.63
CA SER A 23 -5.14 -0.76 -11.49
C SER A 23 -4.30 -1.87 -10.84
N ARG A 24 -4.55 -2.19 -9.56
CA ARG A 24 -3.80 -3.19 -8.78
C ARG A 24 -4.75 -4.20 -8.17
N SER A 25 -4.36 -5.46 -8.18
CA SER A 25 -5.09 -6.48 -7.42
C SER A 25 -4.81 -6.34 -5.93
N ASP A 26 -5.67 -6.91 -5.08
CA ASP A 26 -5.40 -6.96 -3.65
C ASP A 26 -4.11 -7.72 -3.32
N ASP A 27 -3.80 -8.77 -4.10
CA ASP A 27 -2.58 -9.55 -3.92
C ASP A 27 -1.34 -8.71 -4.27
N ASP A 28 -1.39 -7.89 -5.31
CA ASP A 28 -0.31 -6.93 -5.62
C ASP A 28 -0.06 -5.97 -4.45
N LEU A 29 -1.14 -5.45 -3.84
CA LEU A 29 -1.06 -4.52 -2.71
C LEU A 29 -0.55 -5.20 -1.44
N ARG A 30 -0.99 -6.44 -1.15
CA ARG A 30 -0.48 -7.24 -0.03
C ARG A 30 1.00 -7.54 -0.21
N GLN A 31 1.40 -7.97 -1.40
CA GLN A 31 2.80 -8.31 -1.70
C GLN A 31 3.69 -7.06 -1.62
N ALA A 32 3.27 -5.92 -2.18
CA ALA A 32 4.00 -4.67 -2.06
C ALA A 32 4.14 -4.21 -0.59
N THR A 33 3.10 -4.39 0.23
CA THR A 33 3.14 -4.04 1.66
C THR A 33 4.03 -5.00 2.45
N SER A 34 3.97 -6.30 2.16
CA SER A 34 4.77 -7.34 2.82
C SER A 34 6.25 -7.22 2.47
N ASP A 35 6.56 -7.15 1.18
CA ASP A 35 7.91 -7.37 0.66
C ASP A 35 8.62 -6.05 0.31
N GLY A 36 7.83 -4.97 0.19
CA GLY A 36 8.32 -3.68 -0.26
C GLY A 36 8.41 -3.59 -1.78
N VAL A 37 8.82 -2.41 -2.25
CA VAL A 37 9.03 -2.12 -3.68
C VAL A 37 10.33 -1.35 -3.84
N GLY A 38 11.35 -2.04 -4.36
CA GLY A 38 12.70 -1.48 -4.52
C GLY A 38 13.30 -1.04 -3.19
N THR A 39 14.08 0.04 -3.20
CA THR A 39 14.74 0.57 -2.00
C THR A 39 13.95 1.68 -1.30
N ALA A 40 12.97 2.28 -1.99
CA ALA A 40 12.20 3.41 -1.48
C ALA A 40 11.02 2.98 -0.59
N MET A 41 10.49 1.78 -0.82
CA MET A 41 9.40 1.20 -0.03
C MET A 41 9.90 -0.07 0.66
N PRO A 42 10.20 -0.02 1.97
CA PRO A 42 10.55 -1.22 2.73
C PRO A 42 9.34 -2.13 2.89
N GLY A 43 9.59 -3.44 3.00
CA GLY A 43 8.57 -4.43 3.33
C GLY A 43 8.26 -4.46 4.82
N PHE A 44 7.01 -4.78 5.15
CA PHE A 44 6.50 -4.87 6.51
C PHE A 44 6.18 -6.31 6.97
N GLY A 45 6.42 -7.35 6.15
CA GLY A 45 6.08 -8.75 6.45
C GLY A 45 6.79 -9.38 7.66
N GLY A 46 7.83 -8.73 8.20
CA GLY A 46 8.46 -9.10 9.48
C GLY A 46 8.03 -8.25 10.68
N THR A 47 7.23 -7.21 10.44
CA THR A 47 6.74 -6.26 11.46
C THR A 47 5.24 -6.43 11.70
N LEU A 48 4.50 -6.71 10.63
CA LEU A 48 3.05 -6.90 10.63
C LEU A 48 2.73 -8.36 10.33
N THR A 49 1.65 -8.83 10.93
CA THR A 49 1.03 -10.12 10.60
C THR A 49 0.35 -10.05 9.23
N ALA A 50 0.09 -11.23 8.64
CA ALA A 50 -0.66 -11.31 7.39
C ALA A 50 -2.08 -10.70 7.50
N GLN A 51 -2.71 -10.80 8.68
CA GLN A 51 -4.01 -10.18 8.92
C GLN A 51 -3.92 -8.66 8.96
N GLU A 52 -2.92 -8.09 9.65
CA GLU A 52 -2.73 -6.63 9.69
C GLU A 52 -2.43 -6.05 8.29
N ILE A 53 -1.66 -6.77 7.47
CA ILE A 53 -1.44 -6.39 6.07
C ILE A 53 -2.76 -6.43 5.27
N ALA A 54 -3.60 -7.44 5.49
CA ALA A 54 -4.91 -7.52 4.84
C ALA A 54 -5.83 -6.36 5.27
N ASP A 55 -5.80 -5.97 6.55
CA ASP A 55 -6.58 -4.86 7.09
C ASP A 55 -6.13 -3.51 6.51
N ILE A 56 -4.82 -3.33 6.31
CA ILE A 56 -4.27 -2.15 5.61
C ILE A 56 -4.76 -2.09 4.16
N VAL A 57 -4.76 -3.21 3.44
CA VAL A 57 -5.27 -3.25 2.06
C VAL A 57 -6.77 -2.96 2.04
N ALA A 58 -7.55 -3.47 3.00
CA ALA A 58 -8.96 -3.13 3.14
C ALA A 58 -9.17 -1.63 3.42
N PHE A 59 -8.31 -1.00 4.22
CA PHE A 59 -8.32 0.44 4.42
C PHE A 59 -8.03 1.20 3.12
N PHE A 60 -7.06 0.77 2.30
CA PHE A 60 -6.83 1.35 0.97
C PHE A 60 -8.08 1.25 0.09
N ARG A 61 -8.78 0.12 0.11
CA ARG A 61 -10.03 -0.10 -0.64
C ARG A 61 -11.24 0.69 -0.14
N SER A 62 -11.14 1.32 1.03
CA SER A 62 -12.23 2.14 1.59
C SER A 62 -12.24 3.58 1.08
N TRP A 63 -11.21 3.96 0.32
CA TRP A 63 -11.09 5.28 -0.32
C TRP A 63 -11.93 5.40 -1.60
#